data_AF-A0A8T5NJ97-F1
#
_entry.id   AF-A0A8T5NJ97-F1
#
_cell.length_a   1.000
_cell.length_b   1.000
_cell.length_c   1.000
_cell.angle_alpha   90.00
_cell.angle_beta   90.00
_cell.angle_gamma   90.00
#
_symmetry.space_group_name_H-M   'P 1'
#
loop_
_entity.id
_entity.type
_entity.pdbx_description
1 polymer ?
#
loop_
_entity_poly.entity_id
_entity_poly.type
_entity_poly.pdbx_seq_one_letter_code
_entity_poly.pdbx_strand_id
1 'polypeptide(L)'
;LLDDFRSHDPEDYIAGFPWHPHRGIETVTYMLEGTVEHGDSMGNKGVIRPGEVQWMTAGSGIIHQEMPKGINGHMGGFQLWVNLPSTHKMMEPRYREVKNEQIPEVLTDK
;
A
#
# COMPACT_ATOMS: atom_id res chain seq x y z
N LEU A 1 -7.44 -5.67 -9.34
CA LEU A 1 -6.22 -5.13 -9.99
C LEU A 1 -5.03 -5.67 -9.21
N LEU A 2 -3.96 -6.10 -9.87
CA LEU A 2 -2.69 -6.42 -9.22
C LEU A 2 -1.59 -5.74 -10.03
N ASP A 3 -0.87 -4.83 -9.39
CA ASP A 3 0.25 -4.12 -10.00
C ASP A 3 1.56 -4.52 -9.33
N ASP A 4 2.59 -4.65 -10.15
CA ASP A 4 3.99 -4.79 -9.76
C ASP A 4 4.70 -3.51 -10.19
N PHE A 5 5.12 -2.70 -9.21
CA PHE A 5 5.69 -1.37 -9.45
C PHE A 5 7.21 -1.34 -9.28
N ARG A 6 7.89 -2.48 -9.44
CA ARG A 6 9.36 -2.56 -9.32
C ARG A 6 10.08 -1.75 -10.40
N SER A 7 11.02 -0.90 -9.98
CA SER A 7 11.96 -0.24 -10.88
C SER A 7 13.31 0.05 -10.21
N HIS A 8 14.36 0.08 -11.04
CA HIS A 8 15.71 0.50 -10.68
C HIS A 8 16.03 1.92 -11.17
N ASP A 9 15.15 2.55 -11.96
CA ASP A 9 15.29 3.93 -12.42
C ASP A 9 14.45 4.86 -11.53
N PRO A 10 15.08 5.79 -10.80
CA PRO A 10 14.37 6.78 -9.97
C PRO A 10 13.28 7.55 -10.69
N GLU A 11 13.46 7.86 -11.98
CA GLU A 11 12.49 8.66 -12.73
C GLU A 11 11.15 7.93 -12.91
N ASP A 12 11.15 6.59 -12.86
CA ASP A 12 9.93 5.78 -12.99
C ASP A 12 9.02 5.86 -11.76
N TYR A 13 9.60 6.04 -10.58
CA TYR A 13 8.85 5.93 -9.32
C TYR A 13 8.79 7.22 -8.51
N ILE A 14 9.73 8.17 -8.65
CA ILE A 14 9.86 9.34 -7.76
C ILE A 14 8.61 10.23 -7.71
N ALA A 15 7.83 10.26 -8.80
CA ALA A 15 6.56 10.98 -8.85
C ALA A 15 5.52 10.43 -7.85
N GLY A 16 5.66 9.15 -7.48
CA GLY A 16 4.75 8.44 -6.60
C GLY A 16 3.31 8.41 -7.12
N PHE A 17 2.39 8.20 -6.18
CA PHE A 17 0.96 8.30 -6.42
C PHE A 17 0.44 9.48 -5.58
N PRO A 18 0.35 10.70 -6.15
CA PRO A 18 -0.13 11.86 -5.43
C PRO A 18 -1.60 11.69 -5.03
N TRP A 19 -2.16 12.65 -4.29
CA TRP A 19 -3.53 12.62 -3.79
C TRP A 19 -4.56 12.14 -4.82
N HIS A 20 -5.15 10.97 -4.57
CA HIS A 20 -6.15 10.33 -5.43
C HIS A 20 -7.23 9.59 -4.62
N PRO A 21 -8.45 9.42 -5.16
CA PRO A 21 -9.55 8.79 -4.44
C PRO A 21 -9.63 7.27 -4.67
N HIS A 22 -10.14 6.55 -3.66
CA HIS A 22 -10.65 5.18 -3.77
C HIS A 22 -12.03 5.06 -3.11
N ARG A 23 -12.87 4.12 -3.57
CA ARG A 23 -14.18 3.78 -2.97
C ARG A 23 -14.58 2.34 -3.29
N GLY A 24 -15.20 1.66 -2.32
CA GLY A 24 -15.86 0.36 -2.52
C GLY A 24 -14.92 -0.83 -2.71
N ILE A 25 -13.63 -0.65 -2.41
CA ILE A 25 -12.55 -1.64 -2.50
C ILE A 25 -11.64 -1.55 -1.28
N GLU A 26 -10.67 -2.46 -1.23
CA GLU A 26 -9.51 -2.38 -0.37
C GLU A 26 -8.24 -2.35 -1.25
N THR A 27 -7.22 -1.62 -0.82
CA THR A 27 -5.88 -1.66 -1.41
C THR A 27 -4.94 -2.35 -0.42
N VAL A 28 -4.14 -3.28 -0.93
CA VAL A 28 -3.13 -4.02 -0.16
C VAL A 28 -1.77 -3.75 -0.81
N THR A 29 -0.97 -2.92 -0.15
CA THR A 29 0.39 -2.57 -0.59
C THR A 29 1.40 -3.39 0.21
N TYR A 30 2.22 -4.18 -0.47
CA TYR A 30 3.32 -4.95 0.13
C TYR A 30 4.65 -4.51 -0.46
N MET A 31 5.59 -4.12 0.40
CA MET A 31 6.89 -3.61 -0.03
C MET A 31 7.96 -4.71 -0.03
N LEU A 32 8.70 -4.81 -1.12
CA LEU A 32 9.87 -5.68 -1.28
C LEU A 32 11.18 -4.92 -1.05
N GLU A 33 11.30 -3.72 -1.63
CA GLU A 33 12.49 -2.86 -1.58
C GLU A 33 12.06 -1.39 -1.55
N GLY A 34 12.87 -0.53 -0.94
CA GLY A 34 12.53 0.88 -0.76
C GLY A 34 11.46 1.10 0.31
N THR A 35 11.00 2.34 0.47
CA THR A 35 9.94 2.69 1.43
C THR A 35 8.93 3.64 0.82
N VAL A 36 7.67 3.54 1.23
CA VAL A 36 6.58 4.41 0.80
C VAL A 36 5.99 5.13 2.00
N GLU A 37 5.97 6.46 1.97
CA GLU A 37 5.20 7.29 2.89
C GLU A 37 3.77 7.41 2.39
N HIS A 38 2.81 7.16 3.27
CA HIS A 38 1.39 7.32 2.96
C HIS A 38 0.77 8.40 3.84
N GLY A 39 -0.27 9.04 3.31
CA GLY A 39 -1.11 9.96 4.07
C GLY A 39 -2.49 10.09 3.45
N ASP A 40 -3.50 10.35 4.29
CA ASP A 40 -4.89 10.41 3.85
C ASP A 40 -5.66 11.65 4.32
N SER A 41 -6.89 11.80 3.80
CA SER A 41 -7.82 12.87 4.14
C SER A 41 -8.41 12.80 5.56
N MET A 42 -8.22 11.68 6.26
CA MET A 42 -8.62 11.49 7.66
C MET A 42 -7.51 11.87 8.65
N GLY A 43 -6.32 12.18 8.14
CA GLY A 43 -5.14 12.54 8.92
C GLY A 43 -4.24 11.36 9.30
N ASN A 44 -4.53 10.15 8.82
CA ASN A 44 -3.62 9.02 9.00
C ASN A 44 -2.37 9.25 8.15
N LYS A 45 -1.22 8.83 8.68
CA LYS A 45 0.08 8.87 8.01
C LYS A 45 0.93 7.71 8.48
N GLY A 46 1.79 7.21 7.62
CA GLY A 46 2.72 6.16 7.97
C GLY A 46 3.79 5.93 6.92
N VAL A 47 4.67 4.98 7.20
CA VAL A 47 5.70 4.55 6.26
C VAL A 47 5.66 3.03 6.19
N ILE A 48 5.49 2.51 4.97
CA ILE A 48 5.54 1.09 4.64
C ILE A 48 6.99 0.76 4.28
N ARG A 49 7.60 -0.17 5.01
CA ARG A 49 9.00 -0.61 4.82
C ARG A 49 9.07 -1.98 4.16
N PRO A 50 10.24 -2.42 3.65
CA PRO A 50 10.41 -3.76 3.12
C PRO A 50 9.90 -4.83 4.08
N GLY A 51 9.12 -5.78 3.57
CA GLY A 51 8.47 -6.83 4.36
C GLY A 51 7.18 -6.39 5.07
N GLU A 52 6.81 -5.11 5.04
CA GLU A 52 5.56 -4.64 5.65
C GLU A 52 4.39 -4.61 4.64
N VAL A 53 3.18 -4.75 5.18
CA VAL A 53 1.91 -4.59 4.44
C VAL A 53 1.14 -3.40 4.99
N GLN A 54 0.60 -2.58 4.10
CA GLN A 54 -0.54 -1.73 4.40
C GLN A 54 -1.79 -2.33 3.77
N TRP A 55 -2.81 -2.57 4.57
CA TRP A 55 -4.13 -2.95 4.10
C TRP A 55 -5.12 -1.83 4.42
N MET A 56 -5.51 -1.08 3.40
CA MET A 56 -6.47 0.02 3.50
C MET A 56 -7.82 -0.43 2.98
N THR A 57 -8.86 -0.36 3.82
CA THR A 57 -10.25 -0.50 3.38
C THR A 57 -10.77 0.89 3.01
N ALA A 58 -11.03 1.16 1.73
CA ALA A 58 -11.50 2.48 1.28
C ALA A 58 -12.99 2.70 1.59
N GLY A 59 -13.81 1.65 1.58
CA GLY A 59 -15.22 1.73 1.97
C GLY A 59 -15.98 2.86 1.26
N SER A 60 -16.69 3.70 2.04
CA SER A 60 -17.46 4.86 1.56
C SER A 60 -16.62 5.90 0.80
N GLY A 61 -15.30 5.91 1.01
CA GLY A 61 -14.33 6.62 0.20
C GLY A 61 -13.20 7.22 1.01
N ILE A 62 -12.02 7.31 0.40
CA ILE A 62 -10.84 7.93 0.99
C ILE A 62 -10.04 8.63 -0.11
N ILE A 63 -9.45 9.79 0.21
CA ILE A 63 -8.47 10.44 -0.65
C ILE A 63 -7.11 10.28 0.04
N HIS A 64 -6.14 9.74 -0.67
CA HIS A 64 -4.83 9.42 -0.11
C HIS A 64 -3.69 9.61 -1.11
N GLN A 65 -2.46 9.63 -0.61
CA GLN A 65 -1.24 9.67 -1.42
C GLN A 65 -0.28 8.58 -0.94
N GLU A 66 0.53 8.05 -1.86
CA GLU A 66 1.55 7.03 -1.61
C GLU A 66 2.84 7.49 -2.32
N MET A 67 3.78 8.01 -1.54
CA MET A 67 4.96 8.69 -2.04
C MET A 67 6.21 7.89 -1.70
N PRO A 68 7.09 7.59 -2.67
CA PRO A 68 8.42 7.06 -2.40
C PRO A 68 9.16 7.89 -1.36
N LYS A 69 9.88 7.21 -0.47
CA LYS A 69 10.75 7.85 0.52
C LYS A 69 12.16 7.29 0.42
N GLY A 70 13.10 8.19 0.14
CA GLY A 70 14.50 7.88 -0.12
C GLY A 70 14.77 7.54 -1.59
N ILE A 71 15.81 8.12 -2.18
CA ILE A 71 16.19 7.94 -3.61
C ILE A 71 17.38 6.96 -3.73
N ASN A 72 17.71 6.23 -2.65
CA ASN A 72 18.96 5.49 -2.56
C ASN A 72 18.89 4.08 -3.18
N GLY A 73 18.37 3.94 -4.39
CA GLY A 73 18.43 2.70 -5.15
C GLY A 73 17.07 2.24 -5.67
N HIS A 74 16.73 0.99 -5.41
CA HIS A 74 15.59 0.31 -6.04
C HIS A 74 14.29 0.58 -5.28
N MET A 75 13.19 0.65 -6.03
CA MET A 75 11.83 0.63 -5.50
C MET A 75 11.15 -0.66 -5.92
N GLY A 76 10.42 -1.30 -5.01
CA GLY A 76 9.73 -2.52 -5.37
C GLY A 76 8.64 -2.93 -4.41
N GLY A 77 7.51 -3.33 -4.96
CA GLY A 77 6.40 -3.87 -4.21
C GLY A 77 5.24 -4.25 -5.11
N PHE A 78 4.18 -4.72 -4.48
CA PHE A 78 2.92 -5.06 -5.13
C PHE A 78 1.79 -4.22 -4.55
N GLN A 79 0.84 -3.82 -5.40
CA GLN A 79 -0.44 -3.31 -4.94
C GLN A 79 -1.58 -4.17 -5.50
N LEU A 80 -2.36 -4.76 -4.58
CA LEU A 80 -3.53 -5.57 -4.92
C LEU A 80 -4.79 -4.82 -4.51
N TRP A 81 -5.74 -4.71 -5.44
CA TRP A 81 -7.09 -4.22 -5.12
C TRP A 81 -8.04 -5.39 -4.92
N VAL A 82 -8.60 -5.45 -3.72
CA VAL A 82 -9.54 -6.48 -3.29
C VAL A 82 -10.95 -5.86 -3.27
N ASN A 83 -11.89 -6.51 -3.94
CA ASN A 83 -13.26 -6.00 -4.02
C ASN A 83 -14.00 -6.22 -2.71
N LEU A 84 -14.70 -5.19 -2.20
CA LEU A 84 -15.60 -5.38 -1.05
C LEU A 84 -16.95 -5.99 -1.48
N PRO A 85 -17.56 -6.85 -0.65
CA PRO A 85 -18.95 -7.26 -0.82
C PRO A 85 -19.89 -6.04 -0.92
N SER A 86 -20.99 -6.17 -1.65
CA SER A 86 -21.94 -5.07 -1.90
C SER A 86 -22.39 -4.38 -0.60
N THR A 87 -22.68 -5.15 0.45
CA THR A 87 -23.10 -4.66 1.77
C THR A 87 -22.03 -3.89 2.53
N HIS A 88 -20.76 -4.01 2.14
CA HIS A 88 -19.63 -3.37 2.80
C HIS A 88 -19.02 -2.22 1.99
N LYS A 89 -19.48 -1.98 0.76
CA LYS A 89 -18.89 -0.93 -0.11
C LYS A 89 -18.98 0.48 0.45
N MET A 90 -19.87 0.73 1.42
CA MET A 90 -20.09 2.03 2.03
C MET A 90 -19.74 2.06 3.53
N MET A 91 -18.98 1.08 4.02
CA MET A 91 -18.50 1.10 5.39
C MET A 91 -17.47 2.21 5.62
N GLU A 92 -17.24 2.58 6.88
CA GLU A 92 -16.20 3.56 7.24
C GLU A 92 -14.80 3.09 6.78
N PRO A 93 -13.96 3.99 6.23
CA PRO A 93 -12.60 3.66 5.88
C PRO A 93 -11.77 3.27 7.11
N ARG A 94 -10.79 2.39 6.92
CA ARG A 94 -9.89 1.94 8.00
C ARG A 94 -8.57 1.44 7.45
N TYR A 95 -7.57 1.41 8.32
CA TYR A 95 -6.25 0.86 8.03
C TYR A 95 -5.93 -0.32 8.93
N ARG A 96 -5.18 -1.25 8.37
CA ARG A 96 -4.41 -2.24 9.11
C ARG A 96 -2.99 -2.22 8.57
N GLU A 97 -2.09 -1.69 9.37
CA GLU A 97 -0.65 -1.86 9.14
C GLU A 97 -0.23 -3.20 9.72
N VAL A 98 0.54 -3.97 8.93
CA VAL A 98 1.14 -5.23 9.36
C VAL A 98 2.65 -5.10 9.19
N LYS A 99 3.35 -5.00 10.31
CA LYS A 99 4.81 -4.93 10.34
C LYS A 99 5.42 -6.28 9.98
N ASN A 100 6.65 -6.27 9.51
CA ASN A 100 7.35 -7.46 9.03
C ASN A 100 7.34 -8.58 10.09
N GLU A 101 7.54 -8.23 11.36
CA GLU A 101 7.59 -9.18 12.48
C GLU A 101 6.21 -9.82 12.78
N GLN A 102 5.13 -9.27 12.23
CA GLN A 102 3.76 -9.78 12.39
C GLN A 102 3.35 -10.73 11.25
N ILE A 103 4.16 -10.82 10.18
CA ILE A 103 3.88 -11.71 9.05
C ILE A 103 4.54 -13.07 9.34
N PRO A 104 3.76 -14.16 9.49
CA PRO A 104 4.34 -15.46 9.75
C PRO A 104 5.05 -16.00 8.51
N GLU A 105 6.35 -16.27 8.65
CA GLU A 105 7.14 -16.96 7.64
C GLU A 105 7.15 -18.46 7.93
N VAL A 106 6.75 -19.26 6.94
CA VAL A 106 6.80 -20.72 7.01
C VAL A 106 7.88 -21.21 6.06
N LEU A 107 8.96 -21.73 6.62
CA LEU A 107 9.96 -22.46 5.85
C LEU A 107 9.36 -23.80 5.45
N THR A 108 9.33 -24.07 4.16
CA THR A 108 8.91 -25.36 3.62
C THR A 108 10.16 -26.13 3.21
N ASP A 109 10.26 -27.38 3.63
CA ASP A 109 11.30 -28.29 3.15
C ASP A 109 11.04 -28.48 1.65
N LYS A 110 11.92 -27.90 0.82
CA LYS A 110 11.86 -28.07 -0.63
C LYS A 110 12.28 -29.47 -1.05
#